data_AF-A0A1J4UH95-F1
#
_entry.id   AF-A0A1J4UH95-F1
#
_cell.length_a   1.000
_cell.length_b   1.000
_cell.length_c   1.000
_cell.angle_alpha   90.00
_cell.angle_beta   90.00
_cell.angle_gamma   90.00
#
_symmetry.space_group_name_H-M   'P 1'
#
loop_
_entity.id
_entity.type
_entity.pdbx_description
1 polymer ?
#
loop_
_entity_poly.entity_id
_entity_poly.type
_entity_poly.pdbx_seq_one_letter_code
_entity_poly.pdbx_strand_id
1 'polypeptide(L)'
;MEMGKLAIIFGVVAISLIALGCVDNRVQFSGGGNAVFAVADAAPNMSAISGINITVNRVQVQNSTQDWIVVSSVPRNYDLL
;
A
#
# COMPACT_ATOMS: atom_id res chain seq x y z
N MET A 1 26.63 -7.55 54.99
CA MET A 1 26.06 -8.37 53.90
C MET A 1 24.55 -8.34 54.13
N GLU A 2 23.63 -7.83 53.30
CA GLU A 2 23.58 -7.65 51.85
C GLU A 2 22.45 -6.64 51.48
N MET A 3 22.65 -5.33 51.62
CA MET A 3 21.68 -4.34 51.08
C MET A 3 22.09 -3.76 49.71
N GLY A 4 23.36 -3.93 49.30
CA GLY A 4 23.86 -3.40 48.03
C GLY A 4 23.50 -4.21 46.78
N LYS A 5 23.11 -5.49 46.93
CA LYS A 5 22.77 -6.36 45.79
C LYS A 5 21.35 -6.12 45.26
N LEU A 6 20.41 -5.71 46.12
CA LEU A 6 19.01 -5.53 45.73
C LEU A 6 18.83 -4.32 44.79
N ALA A 7 19.56 -3.22 45.05
CA ALA A 7 19.50 -2.01 44.22
C ALA A 7 20.02 -2.21 42.80
N ILE A 8 21.03 -3.08 42.62
CA ILE A 8 21.61 -3.37 41.31
C ILE A 8 20.66 -4.26 40.48
N ILE A 9 19.95 -5.19 41.13
CA ILE A 9 19.02 -6.09 40.44
C ILE A 9 17.78 -5.32 39.94
N PHE A 10 17.22 -4.39 40.72
CA PHE A 10 16.09 -3.56 40.26
C PHE A 10 16.51 -2.54 39.18
N GLY A 11 17.72 -1.97 39.25
CA GLY A 11 18.22 -1.01 38.27
C GLY A 11 18.48 -1.64 36.88
N VAL A 12 19.00 -2.87 36.82
CA VAL A 12 19.29 -3.56 35.55
C VAL A 12 18.01 -4.10 34.89
N VAL A 13 17.02 -4.53 35.69
CA VAL A 13 15.72 -4.99 35.17
C VAL A 13 14.93 -3.83 34.54
N ALA A 14 14.97 -2.63 35.12
CA ALA A 14 14.26 -1.47 34.57
C ALA A 14 14.83 -0.96 33.23
N ILE A 15 16.16 -1.03 33.02
CA ILE A 15 16.81 -0.59 31.77
C ILE A 15 16.51 -1.55 30.60
N SER A 16 16.29 -2.83 30.89
CA SER A 16 16.05 -3.86 29.86
C SER A 16 14.63 -3.83 29.28
N LEU A 17 13.65 -3.25 30.01
CA LEU A 17 12.25 -3.19 29.61
C LEU A 17 11.92 -2.04 28.64
N ILE A 18 12.81 -1.05 28.48
CA ILE A 18 12.58 0.11 27.60
C ILE A 18 13.07 -0.17 26.16
N ALA A 19 13.87 -1.22 25.95
CA ALA A 19 14.43 -1.57 24.63
C ALA A 19 13.52 -2.49 23.77
N LEU A 20 12.41 -2.99 24.31
CA LEU A 20 11.50 -3.89 23.58
C LEU A 20 10.36 -3.17 22.83
N GLY A 21 10.31 -1.83 22.88
CA GLY A 21 9.20 -1.02 22.38
C GLY A 21 9.16 -0.71 20.88
N CYS A 22 10.17 -1.11 20.10
CA CYS A 22 10.19 -0.85 18.65
C CYS A 22 10.33 -2.15 17.84
N VAL A 23 9.41 -3.10 18.01
CA VAL A 23 9.16 -4.09 16.96
C VAL A 23 8.29 -3.39 15.91
N ASP A 24 8.95 -2.78 14.92
CA ASP A 24 8.29 -2.23 13.73
C ASP A 24 7.79 -3.41 12.89
N ASN A 25 6.62 -3.94 13.24
CA ASN A 25 5.93 -5.00 12.52
C ASN A 25 5.34 -4.43 11.23
N ARG A 26 6.19 -3.93 10.33
CA ARG A 26 5.77 -3.62 8.97
C ARG A 26 5.51 -4.95 8.31
N VAL A 27 4.23 -5.32 8.24
CA VAL A 27 3.78 -6.26 7.22
C VAL A 27 4.15 -5.64 5.88
N GLN A 28 5.32 -6.01 5.37
CA GLN A 28 5.69 -5.73 3.99
C GLN A 28 4.76 -6.59 3.15
N PHE A 29 3.66 -6.01 2.67
CA PHE A 29 2.85 -6.60 1.63
C PHE A 29 3.70 -6.67 0.37
N SER A 30 4.51 -7.74 0.26
CA SER A 30 5.31 -8.09 -0.92
C SER A 30 4.43 -8.69 -2.04
N GLY A 31 3.11 -8.64 -1.90
CA GLY A 31 2.16 -9.17 -2.87
C GLY A 31 1.74 -8.07 -3.86
N GLY A 32 2.29 -8.10 -5.06
CA GLY A 32 1.66 -7.43 -6.20
C GLY A 32 0.40 -8.18 -6.64
N GLY A 33 -0.59 -7.46 -7.16
CA GLY A 33 -1.81 -8.03 -7.75
C GLY A 33 -2.06 -7.44 -9.13
N ASN A 34 -2.82 -8.15 -9.96
CA ASN A 34 -3.24 -7.67 -11.27
C ASN A 34 -4.69 -7.20 -11.21
N ALA A 35 -4.94 -5.96 -11.61
CA ALA A 35 -6.29 -5.46 -11.86
C ALA A 35 -6.50 -5.37 -13.38
N VAL A 36 -7.59 -5.97 -13.87
CA VAL A 36 -7.97 -5.94 -15.28
C VAL A 36 -9.27 -5.14 -15.40
N PHE A 37 -9.27 -4.14 -16.25
CA PHE A 37 -10.43 -3.30 -16.54
C PHE A 37 -10.92 -3.59 -17.95
N ALA A 38 -12.22 -3.77 -18.12
CA ALA A 38 -12.86 -3.89 -19.42
C ALA A 38 -13.73 -2.65 -19.67
N VAL A 39 -13.63 -2.09 -20.87
CA VAL A 39 -14.45 -0.95 -21.32
C VAL A 39 -15.27 -1.43 -22.50
N ALA A 40 -16.58 -1.23 -22.43
CA ALA A 40 -17.50 -1.51 -23.53
C ALA A 40 -18.17 -0.21 -23.95
N ASP A 41 -18.27 0.01 -25.26
CA ASP A 41 -18.98 1.13 -25.85
C ASP A 41 -20.28 0.60 -26.50
N ALA A 42 -21.38 1.31 -26.28
CA ALA A 42 -22.70 0.92 -26.78
C ALA A 42 -23.08 1.63 -28.09
N ALA A 43 -22.12 2.25 -28.79
CA ALA A 43 -22.40 2.95 -30.02
C ALA A 43 -22.92 1.99 -31.09
N PRO A 44 -24.02 2.36 -31.79
CA PRO A 44 -24.67 1.50 -32.76
C PRO A 44 -23.84 1.24 -34.03
N ASN A 45 -22.69 1.90 -34.21
CA ASN A 45 -21.86 1.77 -35.40
C ASN A 45 -20.35 1.73 -35.06
N MET A 46 -19.90 0.67 -34.41
CA MET A 46 -18.48 0.46 -34.10
C MET A 46 -17.63 0.07 -35.32
N SER A 47 -18.22 -0.29 -36.46
CA SER A 47 -17.47 -0.72 -37.65
C SER A 47 -16.73 0.41 -38.37
N ALA A 48 -17.06 1.67 -38.07
CA ALA A 48 -16.39 2.86 -38.60
C ALA A 48 -15.28 3.40 -37.68
N ILE A 49 -15.02 2.76 -36.53
CA ILE A 49 -13.99 3.23 -35.58
C ILE A 49 -12.60 2.86 -36.12
N SER A 50 -11.74 3.86 -36.25
CA SER A 50 -10.36 3.70 -36.72
C SER A 50 -9.32 3.66 -35.60
N GLY A 51 -9.72 3.86 -34.34
CA GLY A 51 -8.82 3.83 -33.19
C GLY A 51 -9.55 3.98 -31.86
N ILE A 52 -9.03 3.34 -30.81
CA ILE A 52 -9.53 3.45 -29.43
C ILE A 52 -8.35 3.85 -28.56
N ASN A 53 -8.32 5.11 -28.15
CA ASN A 53 -7.24 5.67 -27.34
C ASN A 53 -7.70 5.87 -25.91
N ILE A 54 -7.06 5.17 -24.96
CA ILE A 54 -7.31 5.30 -23.52
C ILE A 54 -6.13 5.99 -22.86
N THR A 55 -6.42 7.03 -22.08
CA THR A 55 -5.44 7.69 -21.20
C THR A 55 -5.76 7.38 -19.75
N VAL A 56 -4.86 6.69 -19.06
CA VAL A 56 -4.93 6.45 -17.61
C VAL A 56 -4.03 7.46 -16.91
N ASN A 57 -4.62 8.51 -16.33
CA ASN A 57 -3.86 9.57 -15.65
C ASN A 57 -3.41 9.17 -14.23
N ARG A 58 -4.25 8.41 -13.52
CA ARG A 58 -4.05 8.05 -12.11
C ARG A 58 -4.79 6.76 -11.80
N VAL A 59 -4.20 5.94 -10.93
CA VAL A 59 -4.88 4.79 -10.32
C VAL A 59 -4.95 5.04 -8.82
N GLN A 60 -6.15 4.92 -8.27
CA GLN A 60 -6.41 5.06 -6.84
C GLN A 60 -7.22 3.86 -6.34
N VAL A 61 -6.94 3.45 -5.11
CA VAL A 61 -7.66 2.37 -4.43
C VAL A 61 -8.29 2.94 -3.18
N GLN A 62 -9.56 2.64 -2.97
CA GLN A 62 -10.26 3.01 -1.75
C GLN A 62 -9.85 2.06 -0.62
N ASN A 63 -9.48 2.59 0.53
CA ASN A 63 -9.21 1.81 1.73
C ASN A 63 -10.50 1.52 2.53
N SER A 64 -10.39 0.74 3.60
CA SER A 64 -11.52 0.43 4.48
C SER A 64 -12.06 1.64 5.27
N THR A 65 -11.28 2.73 5.38
CA THR A 65 -11.71 3.99 6.00
C THR A 65 -12.31 4.97 4.99
N GLN A 66 -12.58 4.51 3.76
CA GLN A 66 -13.14 5.27 2.63
C GLN A 66 -12.22 6.35 2.03
N ASP A 67 -10.96 6.40 2.43
CA ASP A 67 -9.96 7.28 1.85
C ASP A 67 -9.36 6.68 0.58
N TRP A 68 -8.96 7.55 -0.35
CA TRP A 68 -8.33 7.17 -1.61
C TRP A 68 -6.81 7.18 -1.48
N ILE A 69 -6.18 6.03 -1.71
CA ILE A 69 -4.73 5.89 -1.76
C ILE A 69 -4.30 5.91 -3.23
N VAL A 70 -3.33 6.77 -3.57
CA VAL A 70 -2.76 6.81 -4.93
C VAL A 70 -1.78 5.65 -5.08
N VAL A 71 -2.07 4.74 -6.02
CA VAL A 71 -1.18 3.60 -6.33
C VAL A 71 -0.35 3.84 -7.59
N SER A 72 -0.80 4.73 -8.48
CA SER A 72 0.01 5.24 -9.60
C SER A 72 -0.44 6.65 -9.97
N SER A 73 0.53 7.52 -10.23
CA SER A 73 0.32 8.88 -10.75
C SER A 73 1.01 9.12 -12.09
N VAL A 74 1.55 8.07 -12.71
CA VAL A 74 2.26 8.15 -13.99
C VAL A 74 1.22 7.95 -15.11
N PRO A 75 0.98 8.97 -15.96
CA PRO A 75 0.05 8.83 -17.07
C PRO A 75 0.52 7.75 -18.05
N ARG A 76 -0.43 6.95 -18.55
CA ARG A 76 -0.19 5.94 -19.58
C ARG A 76 -1.25 6.03 -20.66
N ASN A 77 -0.80 5.96 -21.91
CA ASN A 77 -1.65 5.94 -23.09
C ASN A 77 -1.66 4.53 -23.67
N TYR A 78 -2.83 4.05 -24.03
CA TYR A 78 -3.05 2.75 -24.65
C TYR A 78 -3.85 2.96 -25.92
N ASP A 79 -3.31 2.45 -27.04
CA ASP A 79 -4.09 2.24 -28.26
C ASP A 79 -4.58 0.80 -28.25
N LEU A 80 -5.88 0.61 -28.40
CA LEU A 80 -6.53 -0.71 -28.33
C LEU A 80 -6.89 -1.27 -29.71
N LEU A 81 -6.46 -0.60 -30.79
CA LEU A 81 -6.61 -1.04 -32.19
C LEU A 81 -5.28 -1.04 -32.94
#